data_AF-A0A7Y0W5W9-F1
#
_entry.id   AF-A0A7Y0W5W9-F1
#
_cell.length_a   1.000
_cell.length_b   1.000
_cell.length_c   1.000
_cell.angle_alpha   90.00
_cell.angle_beta   90.00
_cell.angle_gamma   90.00
#
_symmetry.space_group_name_H-M   'P 1'
#
loop_
_entity.id
_entity.type
_entity.pdbx_description
1 polymer ?
#
loop_
_entity_poly.entity_id
_entity_poly.type
_entity_poly.pdbx_seq_one_letter_code
_entity_poly.pdbx_strand_id
1 'polypeptide(L)'
;MQRLIPHKEIENYDLTKIETPYFAGIKVREFFRAPYALQGLCELLAECNVSPVRCSGDNDQRRVLDKLASGDWLFVMDRPFLPLSRECRVKYGHLMGRRLYVGPGKWEKVSIDYDGVKNTAILAANRLASMGDEGRMFLSDGKDLANTTRVMTQRWVRLDSRDDQLTHRSVERRYGELRQIKQRYLEGDDNWQQGGKSWHWQPVTPDTAYEYKDAKQ
;
A
#
# COMPACT_ATOMS: atom_id res chain seq x y z
N MET A 1 -2.35 -23.45 4.33
CA MET A 1 -3.66 -23.78 3.73
C MET A 1 -3.56 -23.67 2.21
N GLN A 2 -4.15 -24.62 1.48
CA GLN A 2 -4.26 -24.60 0.02
C GLN A 2 -5.72 -24.88 -0.35
N ARG A 3 -6.33 -24.04 -1.19
CA ARG A 3 -7.71 -24.23 -1.63
C ARG A 3 -7.99 -23.55 -2.97
N LEU A 4 -9.02 -24.05 -3.63
CA LEU A 4 -9.63 -23.41 -4.78
C LEU A 4 -10.85 -22.61 -4.33
N ILE A 5 -11.04 -21.45 -4.94
CA ILE A 5 -12.21 -20.60 -4.74
C ILE A 5 -12.75 -20.12 -6.09
N PRO A 6 -14.06 -19.92 -6.23
CA PRO A 6 -14.60 -19.24 -7.39
C PRO A 6 -14.22 -17.75 -7.36
N HIS A 7 -14.05 -17.12 -8.53
CA HIS A 7 -13.63 -15.72 -8.65
C HIS A 7 -14.53 -14.74 -7.87
N LYS A 8 -15.83 -15.03 -7.78
CA LYS A 8 -16.80 -14.24 -6.99
C LYS A 8 -16.41 -14.08 -5.50
N GLU A 9 -15.60 -14.99 -4.97
CA GLU A 9 -15.13 -14.96 -3.58
C GLU A 9 -13.78 -14.27 -3.41
N ILE A 10 -13.16 -13.78 -4.49
CA ILE A 10 -11.84 -13.13 -4.46
C ILE A 10 -11.79 -12.00 -3.42
N GLU A 11 -12.92 -11.34 -3.16
CA GLU A 11 -13.00 -10.25 -2.20
C GLU A 11 -12.71 -10.68 -0.75
N ASN A 12 -12.91 -11.96 -0.42
CA ASN A 12 -12.67 -12.47 0.93
C ASN A 12 -11.20 -12.83 1.18
N TYR A 13 -10.35 -12.72 0.16
CA TYR A 13 -8.96 -13.14 0.22
C TYR A 13 -7.99 -12.01 -0.14
N ASP A 14 -6.80 -12.08 0.45
CA ASP A 14 -5.69 -11.23 0.05
C ASP A 14 -5.13 -11.71 -1.30
N LEU A 15 -4.96 -10.77 -2.23
CA LEU A 15 -4.39 -11.05 -3.55
C LEU A 15 -2.97 -11.63 -3.46
N THR A 16 -2.21 -11.28 -2.41
CA THR A 16 -0.85 -11.82 -2.18
C THR A 16 -0.84 -13.31 -1.84
N LYS A 17 -2.00 -13.88 -1.47
CA LYS A 17 -2.17 -15.31 -1.20
C LYS A 17 -2.77 -16.07 -2.39
N ILE A 18 -3.04 -15.40 -3.50
CA ILE A 18 -3.59 -16.03 -4.70
C ILE A 18 -2.45 -16.27 -5.67
N GLU A 19 -2.23 -17.51 -6.08
CA GLU A 19 -1.29 -17.84 -7.15
C GLU A 19 -1.83 -17.34 -8.49
N THR A 20 -0.96 -16.83 -9.35
CA THR A 20 -1.37 -16.46 -10.70
C THR A 20 -1.95 -17.66 -11.48
N PRO A 21 -2.98 -17.45 -12.34
CA PRO A 21 -3.60 -18.49 -13.15
C PRO A 21 -2.63 -19.45 -13.87
N TYR A 22 -1.51 -18.92 -14.37
CA TYR A 22 -0.50 -19.72 -15.06
C TYR A 22 0.15 -20.78 -14.14
N PHE A 23 0.63 -20.38 -12.95
CA PHE A 23 1.27 -21.30 -12.01
C PHE A 23 0.25 -22.13 -11.24
N ALA A 24 -0.95 -21.59 -11.01
CA ALA A 24 -2.06 -22.32 -10.40
C ALA A 24 -2.37 -23.61 -11.16
N GLY A 25 -2.46 -23.55 -12.50
CA GLY A 25 -2.72 -24.73 -13.32
C GLY A 25 -1.66 -25.83 -13.18
N ILE A 26 -0.38 -25.46 -13.06
CA ILE A 26 0.72 -26.42 -12.86
C ILE A 26 0.56 -27.13 -11.51
N LYS A 27 0.30 -26.36 -10.44
CA LYS A 27 0.16 -26.91 -9.09
C LYS A 27 -1.10 -27.76 -8.92
N VAL A 28 -2.23 -27.31 -9.47
CA VAL A 28 -3.52 -28.03 -9.34
C VAL A 28 -3.48 -29.39 -10.06
N ARG A 29 -2.67 -29.54 -11.12
CA ARG A 29 -2.50 -30.84 -11.81
C ARG A 29 -2.05 -31.96 -10.87
N GLU A 30 -1.26 -31.64 -9.86
CA GLU A 30 -0.76 -32.62 -8.87
C GLU A 30 -1.91 -33.24 -8.06
N PHE A 31 -2.99 -32.48 -7.87
CA PHE A 31 -4.15 -32.89 -7.06
C PHE A 31 -5.19 -33.70 -7.83
N PHE A 32 -5.08 -33.85 -9.16
CA PHE A 32 -6.01 -34.71 -9.92
C PHE A 32 -5.93 -36.19 -9.53
N ARG A 33 -4.80 -36.64 -8.98
CA ARG A 33 -4.64 -37.99 -8.43
C ARG A 33 -5.36 -38.19 -7.10
N ALA A 34 -5.56 -37.10 -6.35
CA ALA A 34 -6.22 -37.12 -5.04
C ALA A 34 -7.12 -35.87 -4.88
N PRO A 35 -8.27 -35.79 -5.58
CA PRO A 35 -9.05 -34.56 -5.64
C PRO A 35 -9.54 -34.04 -4.29
N TYR A 36 -9.75 -34.94 -3.32
CA TYR A 36 -10.18 -34.61 -1.96
C TYR A 36 -9.09 -33.97 -1.09
N ALA A 37 -7.82 -34.03 -1.52
CA ALA A 37 -6.71 -33.41 -0.79
C ALA A 37 -6.69 -31.87 -0.97
N LEU A 38 -7.37 -31.35 -2.00
CA LEU A 38 -7.48 -29.92 -2.26
C LEU A 38 -8.90 -29.43 -2.04
N GLN A 39 -9.09 -28.59 -1.02
CA GLN A 39 -10.38 -27.97 -0.75
C GLN A 39 -10.86 -27.15 -1.96
N GLY A 40 -12.13 -27.31 -2.34
CA GLY A 40 -12.73 -26.62 -3.49
C GLY A 40 -12.51 -27.31 -4.84
N LEU A 41 -11.62 -28.31 -4.96
CA LEU A 41 -11.41 -29.01 -6.22
C LEU A 41 -12.62 -29.85 -6.64
N CYS A 42 -13.30 -30.51 -5.69
CA CYS A 42 -14.53 -31.26 -5.98
C CYS A 42 -15.66 -30.36 -6.51
N GLU A 43 -15.76 -29.13 -6.01
CA GLU A 43 -16.76 -28.15 -6.46
C GLU A 43 -16.47 -27.68 -7.89
N LEU A 44 -15.20 -27.37 -8.19
CA LEU A 44 -14.75 -27.05 -9.54
C LEU A 44 -14.98 -28.22 -10.52
N LEU A 45 -14.70 -29.45 -10.09
CA LEU A 45 -14.95 -30.64 -10.90
C LEU A 45 -16.44 -30.82 -11.19
N ALA A 46 -17.30 -30.60 -10.19
CA ALA A 46 -18.74 -30.64 -10.37
C ALA A 46 -19.23 -29.57 -11.37
N GLU A 47 -18.70 -28.34 -11.31
CA GLU A 47 -19.02 -27.28 -12.28
C GLU A 47 -18.60 -27.66 -13.71
N CYS A 48 -17.47 -28.34 -13.85
CA CYS A 48 -16.98 -28.86 -15.13
C CYS A 48 -17.74 -30.11 -15.63
N ASN A 49 -18.72 -30.64 -14.87
CA ASN A 49 -19.38 -31.93 -15.11
C ASN A 49 -18.38 -33.10 -15.16
N VAL A 50 -17.34 -33.07 -14.33
CA VAL A 50 -16.31 -34.10 -14.23
C VAL A 50 -16.48 -34.86 -12.91
N SER A 51 -16.44 -36.19 -12.99
CA SER A 51 -16.48 -37.03 -11.78
C SER A 51 -15.13 -37.00 -11.06
N PRO A 52 -15.09 -36.75 -9.74
CA PRO A 52 -13.87 -36.84 -8.94
C PRO A 52 -13.20 -38.21 -8.97
N VAL A 53 -13.98 -39.27 -9.24
CA VAL A 53 -13.49 -40.66 -9.30
C VAL A 53 -12.84 -40.98 -10.66
N ARG A 54 -13.17 -40.22 -11.72
CA ARG A 54 -12.70 -40.46 -13.10
C ARG A 54 -11.90 -39.29 -13.70
N CYS A 55 -11.28 -38.45 -12.86
CA CYS A 55 -10.57 -37.25 -13.31
C CYS A 55 -9.22 -37.51 -14.01
N SER A 56 -9.03 -38.70 -14.59
CA SER A 56 -7.79 -39.14 -15.24
C SER A 56 -7.77 -38.88 -16.75
N GLY A 57 -8.88 -38.46 -17.36
CA GLY A 57 -8.93 -38.15 -18.79
C GLY A 57 -8.28 -36.79 -19.09
N ASP A 58 -7.37 -36.75 -20.07
CA ASP A 58 -6.69 -35.51 -20.50
C ASP A 58 -7.68 -34.38 -20.85
N ASN A 59 -8.83 -34.73 -21.43
CA ASN A 59 -9.86 -33.75 -21.80
C ASN A 59 -10.58 -33.16 -20.57
N ASP A 60 -10.85 -33.98 -19.55
CA ASP A 60 -11.49 -33.52 -18.32
C ASP A 60 -10.54 -32.61 -17.53
N GLN A 61 -9.26 -32.98 -17.44
CA GLN A 61 -8.24 -32.14 -16.81
C GLN A 61 -8.08 -30.81 -17.56
N ARG A 62 -8.07 -30.82 -18.90
CA ARG A 62 -8.02 -29.57 -19.70
C ARG A 62 -9.16 -28.62 -19.35
N ARG A 63 -10.41 -29.11 -19.30
CA ARG A 63 -11.58 -28.26 -18.96
C ARG A 63 -11.44 -27.58 -17.61
N VAL A 64 -10.95 -28.30 -16.60
CA VAL A 64 -10.70 -27.75 -15.26
C VAL A 64 -9.59 -26.70 -15.31
N LEU A 65 -8.51 -26.97 -16.03
CA LEU A 65 -7.38 -26.06 -16.14
C LEU A 65 -7.71 -24.82 -16.97
N ASP A 66 -8.60 -24.92 -17.94
CA ASP A 66 -9.09 -23.78 -18.72
C ASP A 66 -9.86 -22.79 -17.83
N LYS A 67 -10.64 -23.30 -16.86
CA LYS A 67 -11.31 -22.47 -15.83
C LYS A 67 -10.33 -21.76 -14.90
N LEU A 68 -9.20 -22.40 -14.57
CA LEU A 68 -8.14 -21.73 -13.80
C LEU A 68 -7.41 -20.70 -14.66
N ALA A 69 -7.14 -21.03 -15.92
CA ALA A 69 -6.43 -20.16 -16.86
C ALA A 69 -7.24 -18.90 -17.21
N SER A 70 -8.57 -19.01 -17.34
CA SER A 70 -9.47 -17.87 -17.50
C SER A 70 -9.61 -17.03 -16.23
N GLY A 71 -9.27 -17.60 -15.07
CA GLY A 71 -9.43 -16.97 -13.77
C GLY A 71 -10.86 -17.04 -13.22
N ASP A 72 -11.72 -17.90 -13.78
CA ASP A 72 -13.05 -18.21 -13.21
C ASP A 72 -12.90 -18.83 -11.82
N TRP A 73 -11.83 -19.59 -11.63
CA TRP A 73 -11.42 -20.19 -10.36
C TRP A 73 -9.99 -19.80 -10.02
N LEU A 74 -9.73 -19.57 -8.74
CA LEU A 74 -8.47 -19.06 -8.23
C LEU A 74 -7.89 -20.02 -7.19
N PHE A 75 -6.56 -20.16 -7.21
CA PHE A 75 -5.83 -21.00 -6.27
C PHE A 75 -5.23 -20.15 -5.15
N VAL A 76 -5.75 -20.34 -3.94
CA VAL A 76 -5.30 -19.65 -2.72
C VAL A 76 -4.31 -20.53 -1.98
N MET A 77 -3.15 -19.98 -1.63
CA MET A 77 -2.15 -20.61 -0.82
C MET A 77 -1.34 -19.60 0.01
N ASP A 78 -0.78 -20.04 1.12
CA ASP A 78 -0.04 -19.12 2.01
C ASP A 78 1.25 -18.57 1.40
N ARG A 79 1.87 -19.32 0.48
CA ARG A 79 3.15 -18.97 -0.15
C ARG A 79 3.11 -19.26 -1.66
N PRO A 80 2.42 -18.42 -2.46
CA PRO A 80 2.44 -18.56 -3.90
C PRO A 80 3.86 -18.31 -4.44
N PHE A 81 4.16 -18.93 -5.58
CA PHE A 81 5.42 -18.70 -6.28
C PHE A 81 5.42 -17.32 -6.93
N LEU A 82 4.32 -16.98 -7.60
CA LEU A 82 4.05 -15.67 -8.16
C LEU A 82 2.65 -15.21 -7.73
N PRO A 83 2.54 -14.43 -6.65
CA PRO A 83 1.25 -13.93 -6.19
C PRO A 83 0.55 -13.08 -7.25
N LEU A 84 -0.76 -13.00 -7.17
CA LEU A 84 -1.58 -12.14 -8.01
C LEU A 84 -1.35 -10.67 -7.61
N SER A 85 -0.28 -10.09 -8.14
CA SER A 85 0.22 -8.77 -7.73
C SER A 85 0.19 -7.75 -8.88
N ARG A 86 0.61 -6.51 -8.60
CA ARG A 86 0.60 -5.41 -9.59
C ARG A 86 1.48 -5.72 -10.80
N GLU A 87 2.56 -6.47 -10.62
CA GLU A 87 3.47 -6.90 -11.68
C GLU A 87 2.71 -7.71 -12.74
N CYS A 88 1.68 -8.43 -12.30
CA CYS A 88 0.83 -9.24 -13.15
C CYS A 88 -0.33 -8.47 -13.80
N ARG A 89 -0.45 -7.15 -13.58
CA ARG A 89 -1.58 -6.32 -14.07
C ARG A 89 -1.82 -6.43 -15.57
N VAL A 90 -0.76 -6.61 -16.36
CA VAL A 90 -0.84 -6.64 -17.82
C VAL A 90 -1.68 -7.82 -18.29
N LYS A 91 -1.52 -8.98 -17.64
CA LYS A 91 -2.20 -10.22 -18.03
C LYS A 91 -3.44 -10.50 -17.18
N TYR A 92 -3.38 -10.22 -15.88
CA TYR A 92 -4.41 -10.60 -14.91
C TYR A 92 -5.09 -9.41 -14.23
N GLY A 93 -4.91 -8.20 -14.75
CA GLY A 93 -5.46 -7.00 -14.10
C GLY A 93 -6.99 -7.01 -13.99
N HIS A 94 -7.67 -7.64 -14.93
CA HIS A 94 -9.13 -7.85 -14.90
C HIS A 94 -9.59 -8.67 -13.69
N LEU A 95 -8.76 -9.60 -13.18
CA LEU A 95 -9.09 -10.41 -11.99
C LEU A 95 -9.00 -9.59 -10.70
N MET A 96 -8.07 -8.63 -10.66
CA MET A 96 -7.77 -7.85 -9.46
C MET A 96 -8.70 -6.63 -9.29
N GLY A 97 -9.33 -6.18 -10.38
CA GLY A 97 -10.33 -5.10 -10.36
C GLY A 97 -9.86 -3.84 -9.62
N ARG A 98 -10.72 -3.32 -8.72
CA ARG A 98 -10.46 -2.09 -7.96
C ARG A 98 -9.23 -2.18 -7.04
N ARG A 99 -8.85 -3.37 -6.60
CA ARG A 99 -7.74 -3.61 -5.65
C ARG A 99 -6.35 -3.35 -6.24
N LEU A 100 -6.25 -3.22 -7.56
CA LEU A 100 -5.05 -2.69 -8.20
C LEU A 100 -4.82 -1.22 -7.83
N TYR A 101 -5.90 -0.46 -7.66
CA TYR A 101 -5.87 0.99 -7.57
C TYR A 101 -6.26 1.51 -6.19
N VAL A 102 -6.93 0.71 -5.37
CA VAL A 102 -7.38 1.09 -4.03
C VAL A 102 -6.99 0.00 -3.03
N GLY A 103 -6.54 0.39 -1.84
CA GLY A 103 -6.33 -0.54 -0.74
C GLY A 103 -5.50 0.04 0.41
N PRO A 104 -5.14 -0.81 1.38
CA PRO A 104 -4.38 -0.40 2.56
C PRO A 104 -2.98 0.06 2.20
N GLY A 105 -2.47 1.02 2.94
CA GLY A 105 -1.25 1.73 2.58
C GLY A 105 -0.71 2.65 3.67
N LYS A 106 0.31 3.39 3.26
CA LYS A 106 0.99 4.42 4.04
C LYS A 106 1.22 5.64 3.18
N TRP A 107 1.25 6.80 3.82
CA TRP A 107 1.69 8.05 3.21
C TRP A 107 3.20 8.10 3.21
N GLU A 108 3.77 8.29 2.03
CA GLU A 108 5.21 8.45 1.84
C GLU A 108 5.49 9.83 1.26
N LYS A 109 6.48 10.54 1.82
CA LYS A 109 6.94 11.82 1.32
C LYS A 109 7.45 11.73 -0.11
N VAL A 110 6.94 12.62 -0.95
CA VAL A 110 7.37 12.77 -2.35
C VAL A 110 8.23 14.00 -2.53
N SER A 111 7.75 15.15 -2.03
CA SER A 111 8.43 16.43 -2.22
C SER A 111 8.16 17.39 -1.07
N ILE A 112 9.00 18.42 -1.00
CA ILE A 112 8.81 19.60 -0.17
C ILE A 112 9.00 20.81 -1.08
N ASP A 113 7.97 21.64 -1.17
CA ASP A 113 7.96 22.85 -1.96
C ASP A 113 8.00 24.07 -1.05
N TYR A 114 9.00 24.93 -1.21
CA TYR A 114 9.14 26.17 -0.43
C TYR A 114 8.52 27.34 -1.22
N ASP A 115 7.75 28.20 -0.55
CA ASP A 115 7.21 29.41 -1.17
C ASP A 115 8.33 30.46 -1.32
N GLY A 116 9.08 30.41 -2.43
CA GLY A 116 10.27 31.23 -2.62
C GLY A 116 10.02 32.73 -2.52
N VAL A 117 8.90 33.22 -3.07
CA VAL A 117 8.57 34.65 -3.03
C VAL A 117 8.19 35.09 -1.62
N LYS A 118 7.27 34.38 -0.96
CA LYS A 118 6.87 34.75 0.40
C LYS A 118 8.00 34.57 1.40
N ASN A 119 8.76 33.48 1.29
CA ASN A 119 9.86 33.21 2.19
C ASN A 119 10.96 34.26 2.03
N THR A 120 11.25 34.75 0.82
CA THR A 120 12.23 35.82 0.63
C THR A 120 11.82 37.11 1.34
N ALA A 121 10.54 37.50 1.24
CA ALA A 121 10.03 38.67 1.96
C ALA A 121 10.07 38.50 3.48
N ILE A 122 9.73 37.30 3.97
CA ILE A 122 9.79 36.95 5.40
C ILE A 122 11.24 36.99 5.92
N LEU A 123 12.19 36.43 5.17
CA LEU A 123 13.61 36.48 5.52
C LEU A 123 14.13 37.92 5.62
N ALA A 124 13.74 38.80 4.68
CA ALA A 124 14.11 40.20 4.74
C ALA A 124 13.53 40.91 5.97
N ALA A 125 12.27 40.64 6.32
CA ALA A 125 11.64 41.18 7.52
C ALA A 125 12.32 40.69 8.80
N ASN A 126 12.60 39.38 8.91
CA ASN A 126 13.28 38.79 10.06
C ASN A 126 14.70 39.36 10.22
N ARG A 127 15.42 39.55 9.10
CA ARG A 127 16.74 40.19 9.10
C ARG A 127 16.71 41.59 9.67
N LEU A 128 15.73 42.42 9.29
CA LEU A 128 15.58 43.78 9.79
C LEU A 128 15.29 43.79 11.30
N ALA A 129 14.47 42.84 11.78
CA ALA A 129 14.17 42.71 13.20
C ALA A 129 15.39 42.25 14.03
N SER A 130 16.26 41.41 13.46
CA SER A 130 17.45 40.89 14.15
C SER A 130 18.73 41.73 13.98
N MET A 131 18.68 42.83 13.22
CA MET A 131 19.85 43.70 12.98
C MET A 131 20.37 44.40 14.25
N GLY A 132 19.57 44.44 15.33
CA GLY A 132 19.99 44.95 16.64
C GLY A 132 20.82 43.96 17.46
N ASP A 133 20.94 42.70 17.04
CA ASP A 133 21.76 41.70 17.71
C ASP A 133 23.22 41.81 17.21
N GLU A 134 24.04 42.60 17.90
CA GLU A 134 25.45 42.79 17.54
C GLU A 134 26.22 41.45 17.50
N GLY A 135 26.91 41.19 16.39
CA GLY A 135 27.80 40.03 16.21
C GLY A 135 27.15 38.73 15.71
N ARG A 136 25.83 38.70 15.48
CA ARG A 136 25.12 37.49 15.00
C ARG A 136 25.19 37.34 13.47
N MET A 137 25.47 36.13 12.98
CA MET A 137 25.37 35.82 11.54
C MET A 137 23.91 35.54 11.15
N PHE A 138 23.41 36.16 10.08
CA PHE A 138 22.07 35.87 9.58
C PHE A 138 21.96 34.42 9.10
N LEU A 139 20.82 33.75 9.35
CA LEU A 139 20.56 32.30 9.18
C LEU A 139 21.25 31.39 10.21
N SER A 140 21.82 31.93 11.29
CA SER A 140 22.45 31.12 12.35
C SER A 140 21.46 30.62 13.41
N ASP A 141 20.25 31.19 13.48
CA ASP A 141 19.22 30.81 14.46
C ASP A 141 17.86 30.71 13.75
N GLY A 142 17.03 29.77 14.21
CA GLY A 142 15.71 29.48 13.66
C GLY A 142 14.75 30.68 13.66
N LYS A 143 14.98 31.68 14.52
CA LYS A 143 14.29 32.98 14.47
C LYS A 143 14.40 33.67 13.11
N ASP A 144 15.50 33.49 12.38
CA ASP A 144 15.67 34.08 11.04
C ASP A 144 14.72 33.46 10.01
N LEU A 145 14.35 32.20 10.23
CA LEU A 145 13.43 31.43 9.40
C LEU A 145 11.99 31.48 9.92
N ALA A 146 11.74 32.23 11.01
CA ALA A 146 10.43 32.30 11.63
C ALA A 146 9.35 32.68 10.61
N ASN A 147 8.21 32.01 10.69
CA ASN A 147 7.06 32.22 9.84
C ASN A 147 7.21 31.82 8.36
N THR A 148 8.38 31.35 7.93
CA THR A 148 8.55 30.79 6.58
C THR A 148 7.60 29.60 6.37
N THR A 149 7.20 29.38 5.12
CA THR A 149 6.19 28.38 4.76
C THR A 149 6.73 27.38 3.75
N ARG A 150 6.28 26.14 3.89
CA ARG A 150 6.51 25.08 2.91
C ARG A 150 5.28 24.20 2.77
N VAL A 151 5.18 23.48 1.66
CA VAL A 151 4.17 22.46 1.43
C VAL A 151 4.86 21.12 1.32
N MET A 152 4.54 20.21 2.23
CA MET A 152 5.00 18.82 2.15
C MET A 152 3.95 17.99 1.43
N THR A 153 4.35 17.37 0.32
CA THR A 153 3.50 16.49 -0.47
C THR A 153 3.81 15.04 -0.13
N GLN A 154 2.78 14.28 0.24
CA GLN A 154 2.87 12.84 0.46
C GLN A 154 1.96 12.10 -0.51
N ARG A 155 2.32 10.85 -0.82
CA ARG A 155 1.59 9.95 -1.70
C ARG A 155 1.17 8.70 -0.97
N TRP A 156 -0.04 8.21 -1.25
CA TRP A 156 -0.50 6.92 -0.75
C TRP A 156 0.16 5.78 -1.50
N VAL A 157 0.92 4.96 -0.79
CA VAL A 157 1.68 3.82 -1.31
C VAL A 157 1.26 2.55 -0.56
N ARG A 158 1.37 1.40 -1.24
CA ARG A 158 1.08 0.09 -0.65
C ARG A 158 1.98 -0.17 0.56
N LEU A 159 1.45 -0.94 1.50
CA LEU A 159 2.24 -1.55 2.55
C LEU A 159 3.23 -2.55 1.93
N ASP A 160 4.43 -2.60 2.49
CA ASP A 160 5.43 -3.62 2.15
C ASP A 160 5.38 -4.77 3.17
N SER A 161 6.19 -5.81 2.96
CA SER A 161 6.19 -7.00 3.82
C SER A 161 6.54 -6.74 5.28
N ARG A 162 7.15 -5.59 5.60
CA ARG A 162 7.45 -5.20 6.99
C ARG A 162 6.20 -4.67 7.69
N ASP A 163 5.22 -4.22 6.92
CA ASP A 163 4.00 -3.57 7.37
C ASP A 163 2.77 -4.48 7.28
N ASP A 164 2.93 -5.77 6.98
CA ASP A 164 1.81 -6.71 6.77
C ASP A 164 0.82 -6.72 7.94
N GLN A 165 1.32 -6.55 9.17
CA GLN A 165 0.51 -6.49 10.40
C GLN A 165 -0.47 -5.29 10.40
N LEU A 166 -0.18 -4.25 9.62
CA LEU A 166 -0.97 -3.01 9.56
C LEU A 166 -2.15 -3.13 8.58
N THR A 167 -2.15 -4.13 7.70
CA THR A 167 -3.12 -4.29 6.61
C THR A 167 -4.57 -4.23 7.09
N HIS A 168 -4.89 -4.92 8.18
CA HIS A 168 -6.27 -4.99 8.69
C HIS A 168 -6.77 -3.67 9.30
N ARG A 169 -5.85 -2.90 9.90
CA ARG A 169 -6.16 -1.63 10.55
C ARG A 169 -6.00 -0.41 9.64
N SER A 170 -5.30 -0.54 8.51
CA SER A 170 -5.05 0.58 7.59
C SER A 170 -6.32 0.98 6.83
N VAL A 171 -6.50 2.28 6.61
CA VAL A 171 -7.57 2.81 5.74
C VAL A 171 -7.34 2.38 4.29
N GLU A 172 -8.41 2.18 3.53
CA GLU A 172 -8.29 1.94 2.09
C GLU A 172 -8.39 3.25 1.31
N ARG A 173 -7.31 3.62 0.60
CA ARG A 173 -7.28 4.79 -0.29
C ARG A 173 -6.78 4.43 -1.66
N ARG A 174 -6.95 5.36 -2.61
CA ARG A 174 -6.45 5.17 -3.98
C ARG A 174 -4.92 5.27 -3.95
N TYR A 175 -4.23 4.25 -4.44
CA TYR A 175 -2.77 4.31 -4.61
C TYR A 175 -2.41 5.43 -5.57
N GLY A 176 -1.43 6.24 -5.19
CA GLY A 176 -1.04 7.45 -5.91
C GLY A 176 -1.83 8.70 -5.54
N GLU A 177 -2.84 8.60 -4.67
CA GLU A 177 -3.48 9.78 -4.07
C GLU A 177 -2.43 10.65 -3.40
N LEU A 178 -2.54 11.97 -3.60
CA LEU A 178 -1.62 12.95 -3.05
C LEU A 178 -2.32 13.74 -1.97
N ARG A 179 -1.62 13.98 -0.86
CA ARG A 179 -2.04 14.96 0.14
C ARG A 179 -0.97 16.02 0.31
N GLN A 180 -1.40 17.25 0.48
CA GLN A 180 -0.55 18.41 0.69
C GLN A 180 -0.74 18.91 2.11
N ILE A 181 0.36 19.05 2.84
CA ILE A 181 0.37 19.52 4.22
C ILE A 181 1.15 20.83 4.24
N LYS A 182 0.43 21.93 4.47
CA LYS A 182 1.03 23.25 4.66
C LYS A 182 1.73 23.26 6.02
N GLN A 183 2.99 23.61 6.03
CA GLN A 183 3.80 23.72 7.24
C GLN A 183 4.37 25.12 7.36
N ARG A 184 4.49 25.57 8.61
CA ARG A 184 5.11 26.84 8.97
C ARG A 184 6.26 26.60 9.93
N TYR A 185 7.37 27.32 9.75
CA TYR A 185 8.51 27.21 10.64
C TYR A 185 8.28 28.09 11.86
N LEU A 186 8.11 27.46 13.01
CA LEU A 186 7.68 28.08 14.25
C LEU A 186 8.51 27.53 15.42
N GLU A 187 8.65 28.33 16.46
CA GLU A 187 9.13 27.87 17.74
C GLU A 187 8.02 27.04 18.39
N GLY A 188 8.36 25.86 18.90
CA GLY A 188 7.45 25.00 19.63
C GLY A 188 8.15 24.36 20.81
N ASP A 189 7.36 23.78 21.71
CA ASP A 189 7.90 23.10 22.88
C ASP A 189 8.67 21.84 22.46
N ASP A 190 9.84 21.66 23.04
CA ASP A 190 10.75 20.55 22.79
C ASP A 190 11.41 20.11 24.10
N ASN A 191 10.87 19.03 24.67
CA ASN A 191 11.33 18.48 25.94
C ASN A 191 12.74 17.88 25.87
N TRP A 192 13.34 17.77 24.69
CA TRP A 192 14.70 17.26 24.51
C TRP A 192 15.75 18.37 24.43
N GLN A 193 15.34 19.63 24.23
CA GLN A 193 16.24 20.77 24.23
C GLN A 193 16.38 21.35 25.65
N GLN A 194 17.61 21.72 26.07
CA GLN A 194 17.86 22.26 27.42
C GLN A 194 17.02 23.52 27.75
N GLY A 195 16.58 24.26 26.73
CA GLY A 195 15.70 25.43 26.88
C GLY A 195 14.20 25.13 26.76
N GLY A 196 13.80 23.86 26.58
CA GLY A 196 12.41 23.44 26.45
C GLY A 196 11.70 23.87 25.16
N LYS A 197 12.40 24.54 24.23
CA LYS A 197 11.85 25.07 22.99
C LYS A 197 12.82 24.87 21.83
N SER A 198 12.28 24.49 20.67
CA SER A 198 13.03 24.33 19.42
C SER A 198 12.27 24.89 18.22
N TRP A 199 13.01 25.27 17.18
CA TRP A 199 12.42 25.73 15.91
C TRP A 199 12.25 24.57 14.94
N HIS A 200 11.01 24.31 14.53
CA HIS A 200 10.71 23.22 13.61
C HIS A 200 9.46 23.50 12.76
N TRP A 201 9.24 22.66 11.77
CA TRP A 201 8.09 22.78 10.88
C TRP A 201 6.84 22.21 11.53
N GLN A 202 5.80 23.04 11.64
CA GLN A 202 4.54 22.68 12.28
C GLN A 202 3.38 22.66 11.23
N PRO A 203 2.49 21.65 11.24
CA PRO A 203 2.53 20.48 12.12
C PRO A 203 3.72 19.58 11.79
N VAL A 204 4.27 18.92 12.81
CA VAL A 204 5.36 17.95 12.65
C VAL A 204 4.80 16.73 11.94
N THR A 205 5.27 16.50 10.71
CA THR A 205 4.82 15.39 9.87
C THR A 205 6.01 14.47 9.58
N PRO A 206 5.91 13.16 9.89
CA PRO A 206 6.96 12.22 9.55
C PRO A 206 7.01 11.95 8.04
N ASP A 207 8.17 11.52 7.54
CA ASP A 207 8.35 11.18 6.13
C ASP A 207 7.43 10.01 5.70
N THR A 208 7.19 9.07 6.62
CA THR A 208 6.23 7.97 6.48
C THR A 208 5.14 8.11 7.55
N ALA A 209 3.87 8.10 7.15
CA ALA A 209 2.73 8.16 8.07
C ALA A 209 1.69 7.08 7.76
N TYR A 210 1.11 6.47 8.80
CA TYR A 210 0.06 5.47 8.67
C TYR A 210 -1.30 6.09 9.00
N GLU A 211 -2.32 5.78 8.20
CA GLU A 211 -3.72 6.08 8.54
C GLU A 211 -4.43 4.79 8.91
N TYR A 212 -5.09 4.80 10.07
CA TYR A 212 -5.85 3.68 10.58
C TYR A 212 -7.35 3.94 10.44
N LYS A 213 -8.13 2.88 10.20
CA LYS A 213 -9.59 2.92 10.26
C LYS A 213 -9.96 3.42 11.65
N ASP A 214 -10.84 4.40 11.73
CA ASP A 214 -11.35 4.87 13.02
C ASP A 214 -11.85 3.65 13.81
N ALA A 215 -11.19 3.37 14.93
CA ALA A 215 -11.80 2.52 15.93
C ALA A 215 -13.03 3.29 16.37
N LYS A 216 -14.23 2.83 16.00
CA LYS A 216 -15.44 3.26 16.70
C LYS A 216 -15.15 3.09 18.19
N GLN A 217 -14.99 4.23 18.89
CA GLN A 217 -15.08 4.27 20.35
C GLN A 217 -16.46 3.82 20.76
#